data_AF-A0A2N2FQZ1-F1
#
_entry.id   AF-A0A2N2FQZ1-F1
#
_cell.length_a   1.000
_cell.length_b   1.000
_cell.length_c   1.000
_cell.angle_alpha   90.00
_cell.angle_beta   90.00
_cell.angle_gamma   90.00
#
_symmetry.space_group_name_H-M   'P 1'
#
loop_
_entity.id
_entity.type
_entity.pdbx_description
1 polymer ?
#
loop_
_entity_poly.entity_id
_entity_poly.type
_entity_poly.pdbx_seq_one_letter_code
_entity_poly.pdbx_strand_id
1 'polypeptide(L)'
;MMTHFMLDGSLSVEKIEKLNEAERRIFDQFDRLFNKMKRAEPVRPLSHAFFAALNGVLITFRNYPGRPPKAVRRHMLNIAQVIARSFRSDCPH
;
A
#
# COMPACT_ATOMS: atom_id res chain seq x y z
N MET A 1 2.74 -2.61 8.94
CA MET A 1 1.81 -3.68 8.55
C MET A 1 2.00 -4.82 9.56
N MET A 2 0.93 -5.23 10.25
CA MET A 2 0.87 -5.96 11.54
C MET A 2 1.81 -5.45 12.66
N THR A 3 3.09 -5.20 12.42
CA THR A 3 4.10 -4.73 13.38
C THR A 3 3.65 -3.53 14.21
N HIS A 4 3.25 -2.40 13.61
CA HIS A 4 2.80 -1.24 14.41
C HIS A 4 1.53 -1.52 15.26
N PHE A 5 0.67 -2.45 14.83
CA PHE A 5 -0.60 -2.75 15.52
C PHE A 5 -0.49 -3.90 16.53
N MET A 6 0.39 -4.87 16.28
CA MET A 6 0.72 -5.95 17.21
C MET A 6 1.70 -5.49 18.29
N LEU A 7 2.59 -4.52 18.00
CA LEU A 7 3.50 -3.94 18.99
C LEU A 7 2.77 -3.11 20.05
N ASP A 8 1.62 -2.50 19.70
CA ASP A 8 0.81 -1.66 20.62
C ASP A 8 -0.23 -2.46 21.42
N GLY A 9 -0.36 -3.78 21.17
CA GLY A 9 -1.21 -4.71 21.95
C GLY A 9 -2.72 -4.40 21.98
N SER A 10 -3.23 -3.48 21.14
CA SER A 10 -4.54 -2.83 21.35
C SER A 10 -5.70 -3.36 20.50
N LEU A 11 -5.49 -4.39 19.67
CA LEU A 11 -6.53 -4.94 18.79
C LEU A 11 -7.02 -6.31 19.27
N SER A 12 -8.32 -6.41 19.57
CA SER A 12 -8.99 -7.70 19.82
C SER A 12 -9.00 -8.58 18.57
N VAL A 13 -9.13 -9.90 18.76
CA VAL A 13 -9.18 -10.90 17.67
C VAL A 13 -10.20 -10.52 16.61
N GLU A 14 -11.40 -10.09 17.01
CA GLU A 14 -12.47 -9.66 16.09
C GLU A 14 -12.03 -8.46 15.20
N LYS A 15 -11.26 -7.51 15.75
CA LYS A 15 -10.75 -6.37 14.98
C LYS A 15 -9.66 -6.81 13.99
N ILE A 16 -8.84 -7.80 14.37
CA ILE A 16 -7.84 -8.38 13.49
C ILE A 16 -8.51 -9.11 12.32
N GLU A 17 -9.58 -9.86 12.56
CA GLU A 17 -10.34 -10.53 11.51
C GLU A 17 -10.94 -9.53 10.51
N LYS A 18 -11.61 -8.48 11.01
CA LYS A 18 -12.15 -7.41 10.15
C LYS A 18 -11.05 -6.69 9.36
N LEU A 19 -9.87 -6.50 9.96
CA LEU A 19 -8.72 -5.91 9.27
C LEU A 19 -8.23 -6.84 8.14
N ASN A 20 -8.10 -8.14 8.41
CA ASN A 20 -7.69 -9.12 7.41
C ASN A 20 -8.67 -9.19 6.24
N GLU A 21 -9.98 -9.12 6.50
CA GLU A 21 -10.99 -9.06 5.44
C GLU A 21 -10.86 -7.79 4.59
N ALA A 22 -10.64 -6.65 5.22
CA ALA A 22 -10.42 -5.40 4.51
C ALA A 22 -9.14 -5.45 3.64
N GLU A 23 -8.05 -5.99 4.18
CA GLU A 23 -6.79 -6.18 3.43
C GLU A 23 -7.00 -7.11 2.23
N ARG A 24 -7.72 -8.22 2.39
CA ARG A 24 -8.04 -9.13 1.26
C ARG A 24 -8.80 -8.41 0.15
N ARG A 25 -9.83 -7.62 0.49
CA ARG A 25 -10.60 -6.84 -0.49
C ARG A 25 -9.75 -5.78 -1.21
N ILE A 26 -8.72 -5.26 -0.55
CA ILE A 26 -7.75 -4.35 -1.17
C ILE A 26 -6.86 -5.12 -2.15
N PHE A 27 -6.32 -6.27 -1.76
CA PHE A 27 -5.52 -7.10 -2.65
C PHE A 27 -6.30 -7.55 -3.88
N ASP A 28 -7.58 -7.93 -3.73
CA ASP A 28 -8.42 -8.32 -4.87
C ASP A 28 -8.64 -7.16 -5.86
N GLN A 29 -8.67 -5.91 -5.37
CA GLN A 29 -8.72 -4.74 -6.24
C GLN A 29 -7.40 -4.49 -6.96
N PHE A 30 -6.26 -4.69 -6.30
CA PHE A 30 -4.95 -4.59 -6.95
C PHE A 30 -4.75 -5.69 -7.98
N ASP A 31 -5.19 -6.91 -7.71
CA ASP A 31 -5.16 -8.02 -8.67
C ASP A 31 -5.93 -7.64 -9.95
N ARG A 32 -7.16 -7.14 -9.78
CA ARG A 32 -7.97 -6.65 -10.91
C ARG A 32 -7.28 -5.52 -11.68
N LEU A 33 -6.62 -4.60 -10.98
CA LEU A 33 -5.89 -3.49 -11.58
C LEU A 33 -4.72 -4.01 -12.44
N PHE A 34 -3.88 -4.88 -11.87
CA PHE A 34 -2.71 -5.42 -12.56
C PHE A 34 -3.06 -6.38 -13.70
N ASN A 35 -4.13 -7.16 -13.57
CA ASN A 35 -4.68 -7.96 -14.66
C ASN A 35 -5.15 -7.09 -15.83
N LYS A 36 -5.86 -5.98 -15.56
CA LYS A 36 -6.25 -5.01 -16.60
C LYS A 36 -5.05 -4.37 -17.29
N MET A 37 -3.94 -4.23 -16.57
CA MET A 37 -2.66 -3.75 -17.11
C MET A 37 -1.87 -4.86 -17.84
N LYS A 38 -2.43 -6.07 -18.01
CA LYS A 38 -1.81 -7.23 -18.65
C LYS A 38 -0.42 -7.56 -18.07
N ARG A 39 -0.25 -7.42 -16.75
CA ARG A 39 0.99 -7.77 -16.07
C ARG A 39 1.20 -9.28 -16.11
N ALA A 40 2.46 -9.72 -16.20
CA ALA A 40 2.80 -11.13 -16.17
C ALA A 40 2.38 -11.77 -14.84
N GLU A 41 1.83 -12.97 -14.92
CA GLU A 41 1.47 -13.76 -13.74
C GLU A 41 2.72 -14.30 -13.02
N PRO A 42 2.66 -14.55 -11.69
CA PRO A 42 1.49 -14.37 -10.82
C PRO A 42 1.29 -12.91 -10.37
N VAL A 43 0.04 -12.43 -10.43
CA VAL A 43 -0.31 -11.04 -10.09
C VAL A 43 -0.35 -10.76 -8.59
N ARG A 44 -0.67 -11.77 -7.78
CA ARG A 44 -0.82 -11.60 -6.32
C ARG A 44 0.46 -11.06 -5.65
N PRO A 45 1.68 -11.59 -5.89
CA PRO A 45 2.91 -10.99 -5.38
C PRO A 45 3.08 -9.52 -5.74
N LEU A 46 2.65 -9.09 -6.93
CA LEU A 46 2.70 -7.69 -7.35
C LEU A 46 1.74 -6.81 -6.53
N SER A 47 0.54 -7.30 -6.24
CA SER A 47 -0.43 -6.67 -5.34
C SER A 47 0.12 -6.51 -3.91
N HIS A 48 0.77 -7.54 -3.38
CA HIS A 48 1.42 -7.48 -2.08
C HIS A 48 2.58 -6.48 -2.06
N ALA A 49 3.44 -6.49 -3.08
CA ALA A 49 4.55 -5.55 -3.20
C ALA A 49 4.08 -4.10 -3.30
N PHE A 50 3.03 -3.84 -4.09
CA PHE A 50 2.44 -2.52 -4.23
C PHE A 50 1.85 -2.02 -2.91
N PHE A 51 1.09 -2.87 -2.21
CA PHE A 51 0.54 -2.55 -0.90
C PHE A 51 1.62 -2.29 0.15
N ALA A 52 2.68 -3.10 0.17
CA ALA A 52 3.81 -2.92 1.07
C ALA A 52 4.50 -1.56 0.83
N ALA A 53 4.71 -1.17 -0.43
CA ALA A 53 5.30 0.11 -0.79
C ALA A 53 4.44 1.30 -0.31
N LEU A 54 3.12 1.25 -0.51
CA LEU A 54 2.20 2.29 -0.03
C LEU A 54 2.15 2.38 1.50
N ASN A 55 2.16 1.22 2.19
CA ASN A 55 2.24 1.19 3.65
C ASN A 55 3.56 1.77 4.16
N GLY A 56 4.67 1.54 3.47
CA GLY A 56 5.96 2.17 3.77
C GLY A 56 5.85 3.69 3.75
N VAL A 57 5.24 4.27 2.71
CA VAL A 57 4.99 5.73 2.63
C VAL A 57 4.15 6.20 3.82
N LEU A 58 3.08 5.48 4.16
CA LEU A 58 2.19 5.85 5.25
C LEU A 58 2.92 5.85 6.60
N ILE A 59 3.62 4.76 6.94
CA ILE A 59 4.27 4.59 8.24
C ILE A 59 5.45 5.56 8.38
N THR A 60 6.22 5.78 7.32
CA THR A 60 7.41 6.65 7.36
C THR A 60 7.06 8.14 7.42
N PHE A 61 6.04 8.59 6.68
CA PHE A 61 5.85 10.04 6.48
C PHE A 61 4.61 10.63 7.15
N ARG A 62 3.59 9.84 7.51
CA ARG A 62 2.30 10.37 8.01
C ARG A 62 2.45 11.34 9.18
N ASN A 63 3.35 11.02 10.11
CA ASN A 63 3.60 11.79 11.33
C ASN A 63 4.99 12.45 11.32
N TYR A 64 5.49 12.81 10.14
CA TYR A 64 6.85 13.36 10.00
C TYR A 64 7.02 14.68 10.79
N PRO A 65 7.95 14.74 11.76
CA PRO A 65 8.07 15.88 12.66
C PRO A 65 8.57 17.13 11.91
N GLY A 66 8.17 18.30 12.40
CA GLY A 66 8.66 19.59 11.87
C GLY A 66 8.13 19.97 10.48
N ARG A 67 7.11 19.29 9.95
CA ARG A 67 6.46 19.65 8.68
C ARG A 67 4.97 19.88 8.84
N PRO A 68 4.38 20.90 8.17
CA PRO A 68 2.95 21.12 8.23
C PRO A 68 2.19 19.97 7.52
N PRO A 69 0.97 19.62 7.96
CA PRO A 69 0.21 18.48 7.42
C PRO A 69 0.02 18.51 5.90
N LYS A 70 -0.16 19.71 5.32
CA LYS A 70 -0.29 19.89 3.86
C LYS A 70 1.00 19.50 3.12
N ALA A 71 2.18 19.84 3.66
CA ALA A 71 3.46 19.51 3.05
C ALA A 71 3.75 18.01 3.16
N VAL A 72 3.42 17.39 4.30
CA VAL A 72 3.51 15.94 4.49
C VAL A 72 2.65 15.22 3.45
N ARG A 73 1.37 15.60 3.32
CA ARG A 73 0.46 15.01 2.33
C ARG A 73 0.97 15.16 0.91
N ARG A 74 1.48 16.35 0.53
CA ARG A 74 2.05 16.59 -0.80
C ARG A 74 3.24 15.65 -1.05
N HIS A 75 4.13 15.50 -0.08
CA HIS A 75 5.29 14.63 -0.18
C HIS A 75 4.90 13.16 -0.34
N MET A 76 3.96 12.66 0.47
CA MET A 76 3.44 11.30 0.37
C MET A 76 2.83 11.02 -1.01
N LEU A 77 2.05 11.96 -1.56
CA LEU A 77 1.48 11.83 -2.90
C LEU A 77 2.56 11.80 -3.99
N ASN A 78 3.61 12.61 -3.86
CA ASN A 78 4.72 12.60 -4.82
C ASN A 78 5.43 11.24 -4.83
N ILE A 79 5.68 10.64 -3.66
CA ILE A 79 6.30 9.31 -3.57
C ILE A 79 5.35 8.23 -4.09
N ALA A 80 4.06 8.30 -3.74
CA ALA A 80 3.06 7.36 -4.25
C ALA A 80 2.99 7.37 -5.78
N GLN A 81 3.16 8.54 -6.42
CA GLN A 81 3.26 8.63 -7.88
C GLN A 81 4.52 7.97 -8.44
N VAL A 82 5.67 8.09 -7.76
CA VAL A 82 6.90 7.38 -8.16
C VAL A 82 6.68 5.87 -8.10
N ILE A 83 6.12 5.36 -7.00
CA ILE A 83 5.77 3.94 -6.83
C ILE A 83 4.80 3.51 -7.95
N ALA A 84 3.72 4.26 -8.18
CA ALA A 84 2.75 3.93 -9.21
C ALA A 84 3.37 3.85 -10.62
N ARG A 85 4.38 4.69 -10.92
CA ARG A 85 5.13 4.62 -12.18
C ARG A 85 6.00 3.36 -12.24
N SER A 86 6.71 3.00 -11.18
CA SER A 86 7.54 1.78 -11.15
C SER A 86 6.74 0.48 -11.32
N PHE A 87 5.44 0.51 -11.01
CA PHE A 87 4.53 -0.62 -11.18
C PHE A 87 3.75 -0.58 -12.50
N ARG A 88 3.86 0.49 -13.29
CA ARG A 88 3.43 0.51 -14.69
C ARG A 88 4.49 -0.20 -15.52
N SER A 89 4.08 -1.05 -16.44
CA SER A 89 5.00 -1.54 -17.47
C SER A 89 5.33 -0.37 -18.39
N ASP A 90 6.60 -0.11 -18.66
CA ASP A 90 6.97 0.46 -19.95
C ASP A 90 6.44 -0.53 -21.00
N CYS A 91 5.53 -0.09 -21.85
CA CYS A 91 5.02 -0.89 -22.94
C CYS A 91 6.10 -0.85 -24.04
N PRO A 92 6.82 -1.95 -24.35
CA PRO A 92 7.48 -2.03 -25.64
C PRO A 92 6.35 -2.21 -26.65
N HIS A 93 6.13 -1.20 -27.48
CA HIS A 93 5.36 -1.33 -28.71
C HIS A 93 6.07 -2.29 -29.67
#